data_AF-A0A2W6A9N6-F1
#
_entry.id   AF-A0A2W6A9N6-F1
#
_cell.length_a   1.000
_cell.length_b   1.000
_cell.length_c   1.000
_cell.angle_alpha   90.00
_cell.angle_beta   90.00
_cell.angle_gamma   90.00
#
_symmetry.space_group_name_H-M   'P 1'
#
loop_
_entity.id
_entity.type
_entity.pdbx_description
1 polymer ?
#
loop_
_entity_poly.entity_id
_entity_poly.type
_entity_poly.pdbx_seq_one_letter_code
_entity_poly.pdbx_strand_id
1 'polypeptide(L)'
;MKIRGKIEHLHENKYLEVYNRKTRLDLVKKVGIAEYITRTCIVRILENPALHQHFSTTASLETFWNQSPPGREKLWGAAVNPMDGIAGIKDDDFTDSDLGGP
;
A
#
# COMPACT_ATOMS: atom_id res chain seq x y z
N MET A 1 -43.21 -6.66 -16.38
CA MET A 1 -42.14 -7.38 -17.12
C MET A 1 -40.78 -6.78 -16.73
N LYS A 2 -40.16 -7.30 -15.66
CA LYS A 2 -38.87 -6.82 -15.11
C LYS A 2 -37.73 -7.54 -15.84
N ILE A 3 -37.29 -7.00 -16.96
CA ILE A 3 -36.09 -7.49 -17.69
C ILE A 3 -34.99 -6.40 -17.78
N ARG A 4 -35.32 -5.11 -17.59
CA ARG A 4 -34.33 -4.02 -17.71
C ARG A 4 -33.20 -4.10 -16.66
N GLY A 5 -33.52 -4.33 -15.39
CA GLY A 5 -32.50 -4.34 -14.31
C GLY A 5 -31.51 -5.52 -14.35
N LYS A 6 -31.81 -6.61 -15.08
CA LYS A 6 -30.85 -7.72 -15.24
C LYS A 6 -29.86 -7.52 -16.40
N ILE A 7 -30.17 -6.63 -17.34
CA ILE A 7 -29.32 -6.38 -18.51
C ILE A 7 -28.32 -5.24 -18.23
N GLU A 8 -28.66 -4.28 -17.37
CA GLU A 8 -27.76 -3.18 -17.01
C GLU A 8 -26.51 -3.66 -16.24
N HIS A 9 -26.65 -4.63 -15.33
CA HIS A 9 -25.49 -5.22 -14.61
C HIS A 9 -24.68 -6.23 -15.44
N LEU A 10 -25.18 -6.68 -16.59
CA LEU A 10 -24.45 -7.58 -17.51
C LEU A 10 -23.51 -6.81 -18.46
N HIS A 11 -23.53 -5.48 -18.39
CA HIS A 11 -22.73 -4.60 -19.24
C HIS A 11 -21.92 -3.55 -18.46
N GLU A 12 -21.80 -3.64 -17.13
CA GLU A 12 -20.77 -2.88 -16.38
C GLU A 12 -19.37 -3.18 -16.93
N ASN A 13 -19.18 -4.39 -17.46
CA ASN A 13 -17.96 -4.78 -18.14
C ASN A 13 -17.67 -3.99 -19.43
N LYS A 14 -18.66 -3.33 -20.04
CA LYS A 14 -18.44 -2.47 -21.23
C LYS A 14 -17.82 -1.11 -20.87
N TYR A 15 -17.69 -0.81 -19.58
CA TYR A 15 -16.90 0.30 -19.04
C TYR A 15 -15.64 -0.20 -18.31
N LEU A 16 -15.19 -1.44 -18.57
CA LEU A 16 -13.88 -1.91 -18.13
C LEU A 16 -12.82 -0.96 -18.69
N GLU A 17 -12.04 -0.37 -17.79
CA GLU A 17 -10.82 0.36 -18.14
C GLU A 17 -10.08 -0.39 -19.26
N VAL A 18 -9.72 0.34 -20.31
CA VAL A 18 -8.87 -0.20 -21.37
C VAL A 18 -7.59 -0.71 -20.72
N TYR A 19 -7.31 -2.01 -20.89
CA TYR A 19 -6.10 -2.62 -20.36
C TYR A 19 -4.88 -1.81 -20.81
N ASN A 20 -4.13 -1.31 -19.82
CA ASN A 20 -2.90 -0.59 -20.04
C ASN A 20 -1.82 -1.21 -19.14
N ARG A 21 -0.93 -1.98 -19.74
CA ARG A 21 0.17 -2.66 -19.05
C ARG A 21 0.96 -1.72 -18.15
N LYS A 22 1.32 -0.53 -18.64
CA LYS A 22 2.10 0.46 -17.89
C LYS A 22 1.35 0.93 -16.64
N THR A 23 0.06 1.23 -16.75
CA THR A 23 -0.78 1.61 -15.61
C THR A 23 -0.90 0.48 -14.60
N ARG A 24 -1.10 -0.77 -15.07
CA ARG A 24 -1.22 -1.95 -14.20
C ARG A 24 0.09 -2.24 -13.47
N LEU A 25 1.23 -2.19 -14.15
CA LEU A 25 2.56 -2.32 -13.54
C LEU A 25 2.82 -1.25 -12.48
N ASP A 26 2.49 0.01 -12.77
CA ASP A 26 2.64 1.12 -11.81
C ASP A 26 1.77 0.89 -10.56
N LEU A 27 0.54 0.42 -10.73
CA LEU A 27 -0.33 0.05 -9.62
C LEU A 27 0.25 -1.09 -8.77
N VAL A 28 0.73 -2.17 -9.40
CA VAL A 28 1.35 -3.30 -8.69
C VAL A 28 2.56 -2.84 -7.88
N LYS A 29 3.43 -2.01 -8.46
CA LYS A 29 4.58 -1.45 -7.75
C LYS A 29 4.17 -0.59 -6.56
N LYS A 30 3.14 0.26 -6.73
CA LYS A 30 2.60 1.08 -5.63
C LYS A 30 2.02 0.22 -4.50
N VAL A 31 1.35 -0.89 -4.83
CA VAL A 31 0.85 -1.84 -3.84
C VAL A 31 2.01 -2.50 -3.09
N GLY A 32 3.05 -2.96 -3.79
CA GLY A 32 4.25 -3.53 -3.16
C GLY A 32 4.95 -2.53 -2.22
N ILE A 33 5.07 -1.27 -2.64
CA ILE A 33 5.59 -0.19 -1.79
C ILE A 33 4.72 -0.02 -0.53
N ALA A 34 3.40 0.08 -0.69
CA ALA A 34 2.47 0.28 0.42
C ALA A 34 2.50 -0.88 1.42
N GLU A 35 2.55 -2.12 0.92
CA GLU A 35 2.70 -3.32 1.75
C GLU A 35 4.01 -3.26 2.55
N TYR A 36 5.13 -2.99 1.88
CA TYR A 36 6.45 -2.96 2.51
C TYR A 36 6.53 -1.91 3.62
N ILE A 37 6.06 -0.68 3.36
CA ILE A 37 6.00 0.38 4.37
C ILE A 37 5.16 -0.11 5.55
N THR A 38 3.95 -0.63 5.28
CA THR A 38 3.02 -1.04 6.33
C THR A 38 3.61 -2.14 7.20
N ARG A 39 4.16 -3.20 6.59
CA ARG A 39 4.78 -4.31 7.31
C ARG A 39 5.97 -3.84 8.13
N THR A 40 6.84 -3.02 7.55
CA THR A 40 8.02 -2.48 8.26
C THR A 40 7.61 -1.65 9.46
N CYS A 41 6.60 -0.79 9.33
CA CYS A 41 6.06 0.00 10.43
C CYS A 41 5.45 -0.88 11.53
N ILE A 42 4.65 -1.89 11.17
CA ILE A 42 4.03 -2.81 12.13
C ILE A 42 5.10 -3.58 12.91
N VAL A 43 6.07 -4.20 12.21
CA VAL A 43 7.16 -4.95 12.84
C VAL A 43 7.92 -4.06 13.81
N ARG A 44 8.28 -2.84 13.39
CA ARG A 44 8.98 -1.87 14.23
C ARG A 44 8.21 -1.51 15.50
N ILE A 45 6.90 -1.29 15.39
CA ILE A 45 6.05 -1.02 16.56
C ILE A 45 6.03 -2.24 17.47
N LEU A 46 5.83 -3.44 16.93
CA LEU A 46 5.75 -4.67 17.74
C LEU A 46 7.07 -5.01 18.45
N GLU A 47 8.20 -4.86 17.77
CA GLU A 47 9.52 -5.23 18.28
C GLU A 47 10.16 -4.19 19.20
N ASN A 48 9.65 -2.96 19.23
CA ASN A 48 10.13 -1.91 20.13
C ASN A 48 9.09 -1.56 21.20
N PRO A 49 9.19 -2.12 22.42
CA PRO A 49 8.26 -1.85 23.51
C PRO A 49 8.11 -0.36 23.86
N ALA A 50 9.15 0.46 23.62
CA ALA A 50 9.07 1.90 23.87
C ALA A 50 8.09 2.61 22.92
N LEU A 51 7.78 2.03 21.76
CA LEU A 51 6.77 2.56 20.83
C LEU A 51 5.34 2.20 21.23
N HIS A 52 5.11 1.13 21.99
CA HIS A 52 3.75 0.64 22.28
C HIS A 52 2.87 1.71 22.94
N GLN A 53 3.43 2.46 23.90
CA GLN A 53 2.71 3.54 24.58
C GLN A 53 2.26 4.64 23.61
N HIS A 54 3.04 4.90 22.56
CA HIS A 54 2.76 5.94 21.57
C HIS A 54 1.68 5.53 20.58
N PHE A 55 1.55 4.25 20.26
CA PHE A 55 0.61 3.75 19.24
C PHE A 55 -0.64 3.07 19.84
N SER A 56 -0.90 3.25 21.14
CA SER A 56 -2.05 2.67 21.85
C SER A 56 -3.37 3.44 21.65
N THR A 57 -3.29 4.75 21.45
CA THR A 57 -4.45 5.64 21.26
C THR A 57 -4.13 6.74 20.25
N THR A 58 -5.16 7.44 19.76
CA THR A 58 -4.98 8.61 18.88
C THR A 58 -4.23 9.76 19.57
N ALA A 59 -4.51 10.02 20.85
CA ALA A 59 -3.85 11.08 21.63
C ALA A 59 -2.35 10.78 21.88
N SER A 60 -2.00 9.53 22.18
CA SER A 60 -0.60 9.13 22.32
C SER A 60 0.16 9.20 20.99
N LEU A 61 -0.53 8.89 19.89
CA LEU A 61 0.03 8.95 18.54
C LEU A 61 0.34 10.39 18.15
N GLU A 62 -0.58 11.31 18.41
CA GLU A 62 -0.37 12.75 18.21
C GLU A 62 0.82 13.25 19.04
N THR A 63 0.94 12.82 20.30
CA THR A 63 2.07 13.16 21.17
C THR A 63 3.40 12.72 20.58
N PHE A 64 3.45 11.53 19.94
CA PHE A 64 4.64 11.06 19.23
C PHE A 64 4.96 11.91 18.00
N TRP A 65 3.97 12.25 17.18
CA TRP A 65 4.18 13.06 15.98
C TRP A 65 4.56 14.52 16.27
N ASN A 66 4.17 15.03 17.44
CA ASN A 66 4.56 16.36 17.91
C ASN A 66 5.99 16.42 18.46
N GLN A 67 6.69 15.29 18.61
CA GLN A 67 8.11 15.30 18.95
C GLN A 67 8.95 15.91 17.83
N SER A 68 10.09 16.49 18.19
CA SER A 68 11.07 16.97 17.21
C SER A 68 11.54 15.82 16.30
N PRO A 69 11.96 16.10 15.05
CA PRO A 69 12.49 15.05 14.17
C PRO A 69 13.57 14.17 14.81
N PRO A 70 14.55 14.71 15.58
CA PRO A 70 15.51 13.87 16.29
C PRO A 70 14.89 13.00 17.40
N GLY A 71 13.87 13.51 18.10
CA GLY A 71 13.15 12.73 19.11
C GLY A 71 12.40 11.55 18.50
N ARG A 72 11.74 11.79 17.36
CA ARG A 72 11.08 10.74 16.58
C ARG A 72 12.09 9.72 16.07
N GLU A 73 13.20 10.16 15.47
CA GLU A 73 14.24 9.25 14.95
C GLU A 73 14.89 8.41 16.06
N LYS A 74 15.08 8.97 17.26
CA LYS A 74 15.62 8.20 18.40
C LYS A 74 14.72 7.02 18.79
N LEU A 75 13.40 7.18 18.71
CA LEU A 75 12.43 6.13 19.08
C LEU A 75 12.07 5.23 17.89
N TRP A 76 11.89 5.82 16.71
CA TRP A 76 11.46 5.16 15.48
C TRP A 76 12.62 4.51 14.73
N GLY A 77 13.83 5.07 14.82
CA GLY A 77 14.94 4.74 13.95
C GLY A 77 14.85 5.42 12.58
N ALA A 78 15.72 4.99 11.66
CA ALA A 78 15.82 5.54 10.33
C ALA A 78 14.50 5.48 9.55
N ALA A 79 14.26 6.47 8.68
CA ALA A 79 13.12 6.48 7.78
C ALA A 79 13.08 5.22 6.91
N VAL A 80 11.89 4.66 6.70
CA VAL A 80 11.70 3.53 5.78
C VAL A 80 11.92 4.04 4.37
N ASN A 81 12.84 3.43 3.62
CA ASN A 81 12.98 3.69 2.19
C ASN A 81 11.90 2.91 1.43
N PRO A 82 10.90 3.57 0.82
CA PRO A 82 9.79 2.88 0.14
C PRO A 82 10.26 1.98 -1.01
N MET A 83 11.37 2.37 -1.66
CA MET A 83 11.86 1.69 -2.86
C MET A 83 12.44 0.31 -2.57
N ASP A 84 12.83 0.03 -1.32
CA ASP A 84 13.31 -1.29 -0.92
C ASP A 84 12.24 -2.37 -1.11
N GLY A 85 10.96 -2.00 -0.95
CA GLY A 85 9.82 -2.92 -1.12
C GLY A 85 9.62 -3.44 -2.54
N ILE A 86 10.24 -2.79 -3.53
CA ILE A 86 10.21 -3.20 -4.94
C ILE A 86 11.62 -3.36 -5.52
N ALA A 87 12.64 -3.42 -4.65
CA ALA A 87 14.01 -3.60 -5.08
C ALA A 87 14.16 -4.94 -5.81
N GLY A 88 14.71 -4.89 -7.03
CA GLY A 88 14.91 -6.09 -7.86
C GLY A 88 13.72 -6.51 -8.71
N ILE A 89 12.54 -5.90 -8.54
CA ILE A 89 11.38 -6.14 -9.43
C ILE A 89 11.63 -5.50 -10.79
N LYS A 90 11.48 -6.30 -11.85
CA LYS A 90 11.54 -5.87 -13.25
C LYS A 90 10.16 -5.94 -13.88
N ASP A 91 9.91 -5.08 -14.86
CA ASP A 91 8.61 -5.05 -15.56
C ASP A 91 8.33 -6.36 -16.30
N ASP A 92 9.38 -7.05 -16.73
CA ASP A 92 9.30 -8.34 -17.42
C ASP A 92 9.02 -9.53 -16.47
N ASP A 93 9.00 -9.30 -15.16
CA ASP A 93 8.63 -10.33 -14.17
C ASP A 93 7.12 -10.61 -14.18
N PHE A 94 6.30 -9.76 -14.82
CA PHE A 94 4.85 -9.90 -14.87
C PHE A 94 4.35 -10.12 -16.30
N THR A 95 3.55 -11.16 -16.50
CA THR A 95 2.81 -11.35 -17.75
C THR A 95 1.63 -10.38 -17.82
N ASP A 96 1.03 -10.20 -19.01
CA ASP A 96 -0.20 -9.41 -19.12
C ASP A 96 -1.35 -10.07 -18.33
N SER A 97 -1.37 -11.40 -18.23
CA SER A 97 -2.35 -12.14 -17.42
C SER A 97 -2.24 -11.81 -15.93
N ASP A 98 -1.01 -11.72 -15.39
CA ASP A 98 -0.76 -11.32 -14.00
C ASP A 98 -1.28 -9.89 -13.71
N LEU A 99 -1.37 -9.06 -14.75
CA LEU A 99 -1.82 -7.67 -14.70
C LEU A 99 -3.31 -7.51 -15.02
N GLY A 100 -4.05 -8.61 -15.16
CA GLY A 100 -5.48 -8.61 -15.51
C GLY A 100 -5.77 -8.28 -16.97
N GLY A 101 -4.79 -8.48 -17.84
CA GLY A 101 -4.94 -8.46 -19.30
C GLY A 101 -5.59 -9.75 -19.84
N PRO A 102 -6.05 -9.70 -21.11
CA PRO A 102 -6.68 -10.84 -21.79
C PRO A 102 -5.71 -11.99 -22.07
#